data_AF-A0A5D3CV08-F1
#
_entry.id   AF-A0A5D3CV08-F1
#
_cell.length_a   1.000
_cell.length_b   1.000
_cell.length_c   1.000
_cell.angle_alpha   90.00
_cell.angle_beta   90.00
_cell.angle_gamma   90.00
#
_symmetry.space_group_name_H-M   'P 1'
#
loop_
_entity.id
_entity.type
_entity.pdbx_description
1 polymer ?
#
loop_
_entity_poly.entity_id
_entity_poly.type
_entity_poly.pdbx_seq_one_letter_code
_entity_poly.pdbx_strand_id
1 'polypeptide(L)'
;MPRDRDPLVVGRVIGDVVDPFSRSISIRVTYSTKEVNNGCELKPSQVVNQPRVEIGGTDLRTFFTLVMVDPDAPSPSDPNLREYLHWYFLFYFFSSN
;
A
#
# COMPACT_ATOMS: atom_id res chain seq x y z
N MET A 1 -28.90 7.05 -5.01
CA MET A 1 -27.71 7.23 -4.17
C MET A 1 -26.58 6.47 -4.81
N PRO A 2 -25.52 7.12 -5.35
CA PRO A 2 -24.35 6.38 -5.78
C PRO A 2 -23.77 5.74 -4.51
N ARG A 3 -23.72 4.41 -4.48
CA ARG A 3 -22.97 3.70 -3.43
C ARG A 3 -21.50 3.99 -3.75
N ASP A 4 -20.90 4.96 -3.08
CA ASP A 4 -19.44 5.10 -3.05
C ASP A 4 -18.90 3.80 -2.44
N ARG A 5 -18.60 2.84 -3.31
CA ARG A 5 -18.04 1.55 -2.91
C ARG A 5 -16.56 1.80 -2.66
N ASP A 6 -16.11 1.40 -1.47
CA ASP A 6 -14.70 1.49 -1.10
C ASP A 6 -13.82 0.91 -2.21
N PRO A 7 -12.87 1.69 -2.78
CA PRO A 7 -12.00 1.23 -3.86
C PRO A 7 -11.24 -0.05 -3.53
N LEU A 8 -10.89 -0.30 -2.26
CA LEU A 8 -10.21 -1.52 -1.84
C LEU A 8 -11.12 -2.75 -1.86
N VAL A 9 -12.43 -2.56 -1.69
CA VAL A 9 -13.42 -3.64 -1.86
C VAL A 9 -13.69 -3.87 -3.34
N VAL A 10 -13.81 -2.81 -4.14
CA VAL A 10 -14.01 -2.91 -5.59
C VAL A 10 -12.83 -3.63 -6.27
N GLY A 11 -11.60 -3.30 -5.87
CA GLY A 11 -10.38 -3.95 -6.33
C GLY A 11 -10.06 -5.27 -5.65
N ARG A 12 -10.94 -5.80 -4.78
CA ARG A 12 -10.80 -7.06 -4.03
C ARG A 12 -9.59 -7.17 -3.10
N VAL A 13 -8.82 -6.10 -2.93
CA VAL A 13 -7.72 -6.02 -1.94
C VAL A 13 -8.23 -6.38 -0.54
N ILE A 14 -9.38 -5.82 -0.14
CA ILE A 14 -10.13 -6.33 1.02
C ILE A 14 -10.84 -7.60 0.59
N GLY A 15 -10.51 -8.71 1.25
CA GLY A 15 -10.97 -10.06 0.92
C GLY A 15 -9.86 -10.95 0.38
N ASP A 16 -9.11 -10.49 -0.63
CA ASP A 16 -8.02 -11.30 -1.20
C ASP A 16 -6.71 -11.18 -0.40
N VAL A 17 -6.43 -10.01 0.19
CA VAL A 17 -5.15 -9.70 0.87
C VAL A 17 -5.34 -9.35 2.34
N VAL A 18 -6.33 -8.51 2.65
CA VAL A 18 -6.58 -8.04 4.02
C VAL A 18 -8.04 -8.20 4.43
N ASP A 19 -8.26 -8.44 5.71
CA ASP A 19 -9.60 -8.42 6.30
C ASP A 19 -10.19 -7.01 6.29
N PRO A 20 -11.53 -6.86 6.31
CA PRO A 20 -12.18 -5.56 6.44
C PRO A 20 -11.69 -4.79 7.67
N PHE A 21 -11.32 -3.53 7.49
CA PHE A 21 -10.79 -2.68 8.56
C PHE A 21 -11.28 -1.23 8.43
N SER A 22 -11.16 -0.47 9.52
CA SER A 22 -11.40 0.98 9.52
C SER A 22 -10.07 1.72 9.40
N ARG A 23 -9.91 2.59 8.39
CA ARG A 23 -8.71 3.39 8.21
C ARG A 23 -8.58 4.41 9.35
N SER A 24 -7.51 4.30 10.14
CA SER A 24 -7.24 5.18 11.29
C SER A 24 -6.05 6.12 11.07
N ILE A 25 -5.08 5.71 10.25
CA ILE A 25 -3.84 6.45 9.98
C ILE A 25 -3.76 6.74 8.49
N SER A 26 -3.39 7.97 8.13
CA SER A 26 -3.13 8.34 6.74
C SER A 26 -1.77 7.81 6.29
N ILE A 27 -1.70 7.34 5.05
CA ILE A 27 -0.45 6.97 4.39
C ILE A 27 -0.41 7.67 3.03
N ARG A 28 0.72 8.29 2.71
CA ARG A 28 0.99 8.86 1.39
C ARG A 28 2.21 8.21 0.79
N VAL A 29 2.03 7.60 -0.38
CA VAL A 29 3.10 6.94 -1.13
C VAL A 29 3.33 7.71 -2.43
N THR A 30 4.58 8.02 -2.74
CA THR A 30 4.93 8.81 -3.93
C THR A 30 6.12 8.20 -4.65
N TYR A 31 5.96 7.92 -5.95
CA TYR A 31 7.06 7.58 -6.84
C TYR A 31 7.46 8.81 -7.65
N SER A 32 8.67 9.32 -7.40
CA SER A 32 9.16 10.58 -7.98
C SER A 32 8.19 11.74 -7.71
N THR A 33 7.37 12.13 -8.69
CA THR A 33 6.36 13.21 -8.58
C THR A 33 4.92 12.70 -8.60
N LYS A 34 4.70 11.39 -8.75
CA LYS A 34 3.36 10.79 -8.87
C LYS A 34 2.95 10.11 -7.56
N GLU A 35 1.86 10.60 -6.98
CA GLU A 35 1.22 10.00 -5.81
C GLU A 35 0.42 8.76 -6.19
N VAL A 36 0.53 7.72 -5.36
CA VAL A 36 -0.21 6.46 -5.54
C VAL A 36 -1.63 6.64 -5.02
N ASN A 37 -2.61 6.35 -5.88
CA ASN A 37 -4.02 6.31 -5.54
C ASN A 37 -4.59 4.92 -5.84
N ASN A 38 -5.62 4.50 -5.09
CA ASN A 38 -6.24 3.18 -5.31
C ASN A 38 -6.74 3.04 -6.76
N GLY A 39 -6.31 1.97 -7.42
CA GLY A 39 -6.66 1.68 -8.82
C GLY A 39 -5.88 2.48 -9.86
N CYS A 40 -4.92 3.32 -9.48
CA CYS A 40 -4.09 4.04 -10.44
C CYS A 40 -3.03 3.11 -11.06
N GLU A 41 -2.85 3.18 -12.38
CA GLU A 41 -1.83 2.42 -13.07
C GLU A 41 -0.47 3.15 -13.04
N LEU A 42 0.58 2.40 -12.74
CA LEU A 42 1.98 2.82 -12.79
C LEU A 42 2.76 1.85 -13.67
N LYS A 43 3.54 2.39 -14.60
CA LYS A 43 4.39 1.55 -15.46
C LYS A 43 5.54 0.97 -14.64
N PRO A 44 6.04 -0.24 -14.96
CA PRO A 44 7.22 -0.81 -14.29
C PRO A 44 8.42 0.15 -14.25
N SER A 45 8.64 0.92 -15.32
CA SER A 45 9.71 1.92 -15.40
C SER A 45 9.56 3.09 -14.41
N GLN A 46 8.36 3.34 -13.89
CA GLN A 46 8.08 4.40 -12.92
C GLN A 46 8.30 3.93 -11.47
N VAL A 47 8.32 2.62 -11.23
CA VAL A 47 8.35 2.01 -9.89
C VAL A 47 9.62 1.22 -9.62
N VAL A 48 10.68 1.43 -10.43
CA VAL A 48 11.97 0.75 -10.28
C VAL A 48 12.64 1.07 -8.94
N ASN A 49 12.54 2.32 -8.50
CA ASN A 49 13.17 2.80 -7.26
C ASN A 49 12.17 2.79 -6.10
N GLN A 50 12.68 2.77 -4.86
CA GLN A 50 11.89 2.92 -3.63
C GLN A 50 10.93 4.12 -3.71
N PRO A 51 9.65 3.98 -3.34
CA PRO A 51 8.79 5.13 -3.16
C PRO A 51 9.14 5.91 -1.90
N ARG A 52 8.88 7.21 -1.91
CA ARG A 52 8.81 8.00 -0.68
C ARG A 52 7.49 7.68 0.01
N VAL A 53 7.55 7.37 1.31
CA VAL A 53 6.38 7.06 2.12
C VAL A 53 6.32 8.00 3.31
N GLU A 54 5.16 8.59 3.50
CA GLU A 54 4.84 9.43 4.65
C GLU A 54 3.66 8.79 5.39
N ILE A 55 3.82 8.54 6.68
CA ILE A 55 2.80 7.96 7.54
C ILE A 55 2.36 9.05 8.51
N GLY A 56 1.06 9.27 8.61
CA GLY A 56 0.47 10.18 9.59
C GLY A 56 0.49 9.58 11.00
N GLY A 57 -0.16 10.27 11.93
CA GLY A 57 -0.22 9.87 13.34
C GLY A 57 0.36 10.95 14.25
N THR A 58 -0.14 10.98 15.47
CA THR A 58 0.23 11.99 16.48
C THR A 58 1.21 11.47 17.52
N ASP A 59 1.31 10.16 17.71
CA ASP A 59 2.17 9.55 18.71
C ASP A 59 3.48 9.04 18.08
N LEU A 60 4.57 9.74 18.39
CA LEU A 60 5.93 9.44 17.92
C LEU A 60 6.49 8.13 18.49
N ARG A 61 5.81 7.52 19.47
CA ARG A 61 6.19 6.23 20.05
C ARG A 61 5.56 5.04 19.34
N THR A 62 4.63 5.28 18.43
CA THR A 62 4.00 4.22 17.65
C THR A 62 4.90 3.84 16.48
N PHE A 63 5.19 2.55 16.37
CA PHE A 63 5.94 1.98 15.25
C PHE A 63 4.98 1.40 14.23
N PHE A 64 5.28 1.62 12.95
CA PHE A 64 4.46 1.10 11.85
C PHE A 64 5.29 0.18 10.97
N THR A 65 4.68 -0.91 10.52
CA THR A 65 5.27 -1.77 9.50
C THR A 65 4.60 -1.47 8.17
N LEU A 66 5.39 -1.28 7.13
CA LEU A 66 4.92 -1.16 5.76
C LEU A 66 5.27 -2.44 4.99
N VAL A 67 4.25 -3.01 4.34
CA VAL A 67 4.37 -4.21 3.51
C VAL A 67 3.83 -3.88 2.11
N MET A 68 4.62 -4.18 1.08
CA MET A 68 4.19 -4.10 -0.32
C MET A 68 4.24 -5.51 -0.93
N VAL A 69 3.09 -6.02 -1.32
CA VAL A 69 2.91 -7.35 -1.91
C VAL A 69 2.19 -7.26 -3.24
N ASP A 70 2.49 -8.23 -4.11
CA ASP A 70 1.72 -8.52 -5.32
C ASP A 70 0.90 -9.81 -5.11
N PRO A 71 -0.44 -9.71 -4.98
CA PRO A 71 -1.31 -10.88 -4.78
C PRO A 71 -1.60 -11.63 -6.08
N ASP A 72 -1.16 -11.13 -7.22
CA ASP A 72 -1.49 -11.64 -8.54
C ASP A 72 -0.29 -12.33 -9.21
N ALA A 73 0.77 -12.67 -8.47
CA ALA A 73 1.97 -13.28 -9.05
C ALA A 73 1.75 -14.77 -9.43
N PRO A 74 2.23 -15.25 -10.61
CA PRO A 74 2.82 -14.48 -11.71
C PRO A 74 1.79 -13.81 -12.63
N SER A 75 0.51 -14.22 -12.56
CA SER A 75 -0.58 -13.56 -13.28
C SER A 75 -1.89 -13.58 -12.47
N PRO A 76 -2.78 -12.58 -12.61
CA PRO A 76 -4.06 -12.54 -11.90
C PRO A 76 -4.99 -13.71 -12.26
N SER A 77 -4.79 -14.35 -13.42
CA SER A 77 -5.53 -15.55 -13.85
C SER A 77 -5.05 -16.85 -13.21
N ASP A 78 -3.78 -16.92 -12.82
CA ASP A 78 -3.16 -18.08 -12.16
C ASP A 78 -2.16 -17.58 -11.10
N PRO A 79 -2.65 -17.08 -9.95
CA PRO A 79 -1.82 -16.43 -8.94
C PRO A 79 -1.19 -17.47 -8.00
N ASN A 80 -0.53 -18.50 -8.55
CA ASN A 80 0.03 -19.62 -7.77
C ASN A 80 1.29 -19.26 -6.97
N LEU A 81 1.88 -18.08 -7.19
CA LEU A 81 2.99 -17.53 -6.40
C LEU A 81 2.56 -16.40 -5.48
N ARG A 82 1.25 -16.17 -5.31
CA ARG A 82 0.74 -15.15 -4.40
C ARG A 82 1.06 -15.52 -2.93
N GLU A 83 1.43 -14.58 -2.07
CA GLU A 83 1.72 -13.16 -2.30
C GLU A 83 3.23 -12.94 -2.53
N TYR A 84 3.60 -12.22 -3.59
CA TYR A 84 5.01 -11.89 -3.82
C TYR A 84 5.40 -10.62 -3.05
N LEU A 85 6.31 -10.76 -2.08
CA LEU A 85 6.80 -9.65 -1.26
C LEU A 85 7.80 -8.79 -2.03
N HIS A 86 7.41 -7.56 -2.38
CA HIS A 86 8.33 -6.62 -3.01
C HIS A 86 9.13 -5.79 -1.98
N TRP A 87 8.46 -5.29 -0.92
CA TRP A 87 9.06 -4.39 0.07
C TRP A 87 8.58 -4.74 1.48
N TYR A 88 9.51 -4.77 2.44
CA TYR A 88 9.23 -4.90 3.87
C TYR A 88 10.08 -3.90 4.65
N PHE A 89 9.42 -2.95 5.33
CA PHE A 89 10.10 -1.88 6.06
C PHE A 89 9.44 -1.64 7.40
N LEU A 90 10.27 -1.41 8.41
CA LEU A 90 9.83 -0.99 9.73
C LEU A 90 10.09 0.52 9.87
N PHE A 91 9.02 1.28 10.03
CA PHE A 91 9.07 2.73 10.22
C PHE A 91 9.27 3.05 11.69
N TYR A 92 10.45 3.60 11.97
CA TYR A 92 10.81 4.18 13.25
C TYR A 92 10.83 5.70 13.11
N PHE A 93 9.97 6.39 13.85
CA PHE A 93 10.12 7.84 14.02
C PHE A 93 11.36 8.08 14.88
N PHE A 94 12.49 8.41 14.24
CA PHE A 94 13.58 9.05 14.93
C PHE A 94 13.19 10.52 15.11
N SER A 95 12.93 10.93 16.35
CA SER A 95 12.96 12.34 16.72
C SER A 95 14.39 12.82 16.50
N SER A 96 14.69 13.37 15.33
CA SER A 96 15.89 14.19 15.18
C SER A 96 15.72 15.43 16.08
N ASN A 97 16.58 15.56 17.09
CA ASN A 97 16.79 16.83 17.80
C ASN A 97 17.24 17.92 16.83
#